data_AF-A0A090SSY6-F1
#
_entry.id   AF-A0A090SSY6-F1
#
_cell.length_a   1.000
_cell.length_b   1.000
_cell.length_c   1.000
_cell.angle_alpha   90.00
_cell.angle_beta   90.00
_cell.angle_gamma   90.00
#
_symmetry.space_group_name_H-M   'P 1'
#
loop_
_entity.id
_entity.type
_entity.pdbx_description
1 polymer ?
#
loop_
_entity_poly.entity_id
_entity_poly.type
_entity_poly.pdbx_seq_one_letter_code
_entity_poly.pdbx_strand_id
1 'polypeptide(L)'
;MKLLLIELKQLLKKHSLWQQQSPDVTALSSQQPFAVDTLEPHEWLQWIFIERMEVLLQSGSDLPKGFEITLTLKKFGSSAVN
;
A
#
# COMPACT_ATOMS: atom_id res chain seq x y z
N MET A 1 -1.73 -2.04 16.24
CA MET A 1 -1.46 -2.15 14.79
C MET A 1 -2.70 -2.52 13.96
N LYS A 2 -3.55 -3.47 14.38
CA LYS A 2 -4.82 -3.79 13.68
C LYS A 2 -5.70 -2.55 13.39
N LEU A 3 -5.73 -1.58 14.31
CA LEU A 3 -6.45 -0.32 14.14
C LEU A 3 -5.93 0.53 12.96
N LEU A 4 -4.60 0.59 12.76
CA LEU A 4 -4.01 1.40 11.67
C LEU A 4 -4.37 0.84 10.29
N LEU A 5 -4.48 -0.48 10.15
CA LEU A 5 -4.95 -1.11 8.91
C LEU A 5 -6.43 -0.81 8.64
N ILE A 6 -7.25 -0.80 9.69
CA ILE A 6 -8.67 -0.43 9.57
C ILE A 6 -8.79 1.03 9.14
N GLU A 7 -8.04 1.93 9.77
CA GLU A 7 -8.00 3.36 9.39
C GLU A 7 -7.53 3.55 7.95
N LEU A 8 -6.50 2.81 7.51
CA LEU A 8 -6.03 2.85 6.12
C LEU A 8 -7.13 2.41 5.13
N LYS A 9 -7.82 1.28 5.40
CA LYS A 9 -8.96 0.83 4.58
C LYS A 9 -10.06 1.89 4.52
N GLN A 10 -10.37 2.52 5.65
CA GLN A 10 -11.38 3.58 5.74
C GLN A 10 -10.94 4.83 4.96
N LEU A 11 -9.67 5.21 5.04
CA LEU A 11 -9.13 6.36 4.30
C LEU A 11 -9.22 6.12 2.80
N LEU A 12 -8.79 4.95 2.31
CA LEU A 12 -8.91 4.59 0.90
C LEU A 12 -10.37 4.65 0.42
N LYS A 13 -11.31 4.12 1.20
CA LYS A 13 -12.75 4.19 0.89
C LYS A 13 -13.27 5.63 0.90
N LYS A 14 -12.88 6.43 1.90
CA LYS A 14 -13.29 7.84 2.04
C LYS A 14 -12.84 8.69 0.85
N HIS A 15 -11.68 8.38 0.28
CA HIS A 15 -11.13 9.07 -0.87
C HIS A 15 -11.53 8.44 -2.21
N SER A 16 -12.45 7.46 -2.23
CA SER A 16 -12.84 6.71 -3.43
C SER A 16 -11.66 6.05 -4.17
N LEU A 17 -10.58 5.77 -3.45
CA LEU A 17 -9.40 5.05 -3.94
C LEU A 17 -9.52 3.54 -3.73
N TRP A 18 -10.53 3.11 -2.97
CA TRP A 18 -10.81 1.70 -2.77
C TRP A 18 -11.45 1.09 -4.02
N GLN A 19 -10.74 0.17 -4.66
CA GLN A 19 -11.21 -0.53 -5.84
C GLN A 19 -12.01 -1.78 -5.45
N GLN A 20 -13.10 -2.06 -6.16
CA GLN A 20 -13.86 -3.31 -5.95
C GLN A 20 -13.31 -4.49 -6.75
N GLN A 21 -12.63 -4.20 -7.85
CA GLN A 21 -12.05 -5.18 -8.74
C GLN A 21 -10.53 -5.17 -8.60
N SER A 22 -9.92 -6.36 -8.54
CA SER A 22 -8.47 -6.51 -8.55
C SER A 22 -7.89 -6.04 -9.88
N PRO A 23 -6.71 -5.41 -9.88
CA PRO A 23 -5.94 -5.21 -11.10
C PRO A 23 -5.50 -6.56 -11.69
N ASP A 24 -4.98 -6.50 -12.91
CA ASP A 24 -4.48 -7.67 -13.64
C ASP A 24 -3.45 -8.43 -12.81
N VAL A 25 -3.49 -9.76 -12.87
CA VAL A 25 -2.53 -10.64 -12.17
C VAL A 25 -1.10 -10.33 -12.60
N THR A 26 -0.90 -9.93 -13.85
CA THR A 26 0.40 -9.46 -14.36
C THR A 26 0.89 -8.20 -13.64
N ALA A 27 -0.02 -7.28 -13.30
CA ALA A 27 0.30 -6.06 -12.56
C ALA A 27 0.62 -6.35 -11.09
N LEU A 28 -0.07 -7.31 -10.47
CA LEU A 28 0.22 -7.78 -9.11
C LEU A 28 1.53 -8.56 -9.01
N SER A 29 2.00 -9.12 -10.12
CA SER A 29 3.21 -9.94 -10.21
C SER A 29 4.46 -9.14 -10.62
N SER A 30 4.42 -7.79 -10.54
CA SER A 30 5.59 -6.98 -10.83
C SER A 30 6.77 -7.32 -9.91
N GLN A 31 7.96 -7.35 -10.49
CA GLN A 31 9.22 -7.58 -9.76
C GLN A 31 9.85 -6.27 -9.26
N GLN A 32 9.31 -5.11 -9.65
CA GLN A 32 9.80 -3.82 -9.17
C GLN A 32 9.40 -3.59 -7.72
N PRO A 33 10.22 -2.87 -6.92
CA PRO A 33 9.86 -2.50 -5.57
C PRO A 33 8.57 -1.68 -5.59
N PHE A 34 7.60 -2.07 -4.75
CA PHE A 34 6.26 -1.46 -4.69
C PHE A 34 5.44 -1.53 -5.99
N ALA A 35 5.82 -2.38 -6.96
CA ALA A 35 5.15 -2.50 -8.25
C ALA A 35 4.87 -1.14 -8.94
N VAL A 36 5.80 -0.19 -8.78
CA VAL A 36 5.66 1.22 -9.24
C VAL A 36 5.50 1.37 -10.76
N ASP A 37 5.79 0.31 -11.51
CA ASP A 37 5.68 0.22 -12.96
C ASP A 37 4.29 -0.25 -13.42
N THR A 38 3.57 -0.99 -12.59
CA THR A 38 2.30 -1.64 -12.97
C THR A 38 1.11 -1.24 -12.11
N LEU A 39 1.33 -0.71 -10.92
CA LEU A 39 0.29 -0.36 -9.96
C LEU A 39 0.41 1.10 -9.53
N GLU A 40 -0.73 1.75 -9.40
CA GLU A 40 -0.82 3.01 -8.69
C GLU A 40 -0.56 2.80 -7.19
N PRO A 41 -0.06 3.81 -6.45
CA PRO A 41 0.27 3.67 -5.03
C PRO A 41 -0.90 3.16 -4.17
N HIS A 42 -2.13 3.55 -4.50
CA HIS A 42 -3.32 3.12 -3.79
C HIS A 42 -3.70 1.66 -4.08
N GLU A 43 -3.46 1.17 -5.30
CA GLU A 43 -3.67 -0.22 -5.69
C GLU A 43 -2.66 -1.13 -4.98
N TRP A 44 -1.39 -0.72 -4.94
CA TRP A 44 -0.36 -1.42 -4.18
C TRP A 44 -0.72 -1.51 -2.69
N LEU A 45 -1.20 -0.41 -2.11
CA LEU A 45 -1.63 -0.39 -0.71
C LEU A 45 -2.79 -1.36 -0.46
N GLN A 46 -3.79 -1.37 -1.33
CA GLN A 46 -4.96 -2.21 -1.17
C GLN A 46 -4.66 -3.70 -1.37
N TRP A 47 -4.00 -4.05 -2.47
CA TRP A 47 -3.92 -5.44 -2.93
C TRP A 47 -2.67 -6.18 -2.46
N ILE A 48 -1.58 -5.45 -2.19
CA ILE A 48 -0.32 -6.06 -1.76
C ILE A 48 -0.07 -5.78 -0.27
N PHE A 49 -0.12 -4.52 0.13
CA PHE A 49 0.27 -4.16 1.49
C PHE A 49 -0.72 -4.64 2.55
N ILE A 50 -2.01 -4.35 2.38
CA ILE A 50 -3.06 -4.72 3.33
C ILE A 50 -3.16 -6.23 3.49
N GLU A 51 -3.23 -6.98 2.38
CA GLU A 51 -3.28 -8.45 2.38
C GLU A 51 -2.10 -9.06 3.14
N ARG A 52 -0.87 -8.61 2.84
CA ARG A 52 0.34 -9.10 3.54
C ARG A 52 0.30 -8.81 5.03
N MET A 53 -0.19 -7.63 5.43
CA MET A 53 -0.30 -7.28 6.83
C MET A 53 -1.40 -8.06 7.55
N GLU A 54 -2.50 -8.37 6.89
CA GLU A 54 -3.55 -9.24 7.44
C GLU A 54 -3.04 -10.67 7.65
N VAL A 55 -2.28 -11.22 6.70
CA VAL A 55 -1.61 -12.52 6.85
C VAL A 55 -0.62 -12.51 8.03
N LEU A 56 0.22 -11.47 8.13
CA LEU A 56 1.16 -11.34 9.26
C LEU A 56 0.42 -11.30 10.60
N LEU A 57 -0.62 -10.48 10.71
CA LEU A 57 -1.46 -10.39 11.90
C LEU A 57 -2.15 -11.72 12.25
N GLN A 58 -2.64 -12.46 11.26
CA GLN A 58 -3.27 -13.77 11.46
C GLN A 58 -2.26 -14.84 11.88
N SER A 59 -1.04 -14.80 11.33
CA SER A 59 0.02 -15.75 11.65
C SER A 59 0.63 -15.56 13.04
N GLY A 60 0.32 -14.45 13.73
CA GLY A 60 0.92 -14.11 15.03
C GLY A 60 2.43 -13.85 14.98
N SER A 61 3.00 -13.76 13.78
CA SER A 61 4.42 -13.50 13.59
C SER A 61 4.73 -12.04 13.89
N ASP A 62 5.87 -11.79 14.54
CA ASP A 62 6.39 -10.44 14.70
C ASP A 62 6.61 -9.80 13.32
N LEU A 63 6.28 -8.52 13.20
CA LEU A 63 6.52 -7.80 11.96
C LEU A 63 7.99 -7.84 11.59
N PRO A 64 8.32 -7.80 10.28
CA PRO A 64 9.66 -7.50 9.85
C PRO A 64 10.09 -6.16 10.47
N LYS A 65 11.04 -6.20 11.40
CA LYS A 65 11.61 -5.00 12.02
C LYS A 65 12.24 -4.16 10.91
N GLY A 66 11.71 -2.95 10.67
CA GLY A 66 12.19 -2.03 9.64
C GLY A 66 11.15 -1.58 8.61
N PHE A 67 9.90 -2.04 8.70
CA PHE A 67 8.84 -1.54 7.82
C PHE A 67 8.27 -0.20 8.32
N GLU A 68 8.98 0.89 8.01
CA GLU A 68 8.48 2.25 8.18
C GLU A 68 7.95 2.79 6.84
N ILE A 69 6.63 2.96 6.70
CA ILE A 69 6.06 3.87 5.68
C ILE A 69 6.16 5.30 6.23
N THR A 70 7.37 5.72 6.61
CA THR A 70 7.62 7.12 7.00
C THR A 70 7.61 7.95 5.73
N LEU A 71 6.39 8.33 5.32
CA LEU A 71 6.06 9.50 4.52
C LEU A 71 6.99 9.84 3.34
N THR A 72 7.53 8.85 2.63
CA THR A 72 8.33 9.07 1.41
C THR A 72 7.50 9.68 0.27
N LEU A 73 6.17 9.77 0.42
CA LEU A 73 5.30 10.58 -0.44
C LEU A 73 5.63 12.08 -0.41
N LYS A 74 6.38 12.59 0.59
CA LYS A 74 6.80 14.00 0.62
C LYS A 74 7.81 14.36 -0.49
N LYS A 75 8.39 13.38 -1.20
CA LYS A 75 9.40 13.66 -2.25
C LYS A 75 8.82 13.85 -3.67
N PHE A 76 7.51 13.69 -3.87
CA PHE A 76 6.88 13.92 -5.18
C PHE A 76 6.38 15.36 -5.41
N GLY A 77 6.53 16.27 -4.43
CA GLY A 77 5.90 17.59 -4.44
C GLY A 77 6.85 18.78 -4.33
N SER A 78 8.09 18.70 -4.81
CA SER A 78 8.95 19.89 -4.89
C SER A 78 9.79 19.88 -6.16
N SER A 79 9.11 20.09 -7.29
CA SER A 79 9.73 20.80 -8.41
C SER A 79 9.51 22.28 -8.12
N ALA A 80 10.52 22.93 -7.56
CA ALA A 80 10.61 24.38 -7.55
C ALA A 80 10.56 24.84 -9.01
N VAL A 81 9.42 25.39 -9.40
CA VAL A 81 9.32 26.25 -10.59
C VAL A 81 9.56 27.67 -10.08
N ASN A 82 10.66 28.25 -10.60
CA ASN A 82 11.11 29.66 -10.55
C ASN A 82 10.73 30.54 -9.36
#